data_AF-A0AAU7Q588-F1
#
_entry.id   AF-A0AAU7Q588-F1
#
_cell.length_a   1.000
_cell.length_b   1.000
_cell.length_c   1.000
_cell.angle_alpha   90.00
_cell.angle_beta   90.00
_cell.angle_gamma   90.00
#
_symmetry.space_group_name_H-M   'P 1'
#
loop_
_entity.id
_entity.type
_entity.pdbx_description
1 polymer ?
#
loop_
_entity_poly.entity_id
_entity_poly.type
_entity_poly.pdbx_seq_one_letter_code
_entity_poly.pdbx_strand_id
1 'polypeptide(L)'
;MNLYLVRHGETQANYDGVYCGSSDIPLTQQGRWQAQHVAWQLAEVPFDRIAASGLRRTHETARILRPDQAPECSPQWNEMAFGEWELRHHHDLRRNDPARYGAWCDDWRHAVLPRRGRLSGFFAPGHRRHRAPHRR
;
A
#
# COMPACT_ATOMS: atom_id res chain seq x y z
N MET A 1 19.73 12.92 7.22
CA MET A 1 18.57 12.51 6.41
C MET A 1 17.49 12.06 7.38
N ASN A 2 16.31 12.66 7.32
CA ASN A 2 15.17 12.29 8.16
C ASN A 2 14.11 11.60 7.29
N LEU A 3 13.54 10.49 7.77
CA LEU A 3 12.51 9.74 7.06
C LEU A 3 11.22 9.76 7.87
N TYR A 4 10.14 10.19 7.23
CA TYR A 4 8.80 10.21 7.82
C TYR A 4 7.94 9.20 7.06
N LEU A 5 7.33 8.27 7.79
CA LEU A 5 6.47 7.24 7.23
C LEU A 5 5.03 7.54 7.63
N VAL A 6 4.18 7.75 6.63
CA VAL A 6 2.76 8.04 6.81
C VAL A 6 1.97 6.98 6.06
N ARG A 7 1.08 6.27 6.76
CA ARG A 7 0.08 5.41 6.12
C ARG A 7 -1.00 6.30 5.49
N HIS A 8 -1.56 5.87 4.36
CA HIS A 8 -2.70 6.57 3.77
C HIS A 8 -3.84 6.74 4.78
N GLY A 9 -4.65 7.78 4.61
CA GLY A 9 -5.89 7.96 5.38
C GLY A 9 -6.87 6.80 5.15
N GLU A 10 -7.89 6.71 6.00
CA GLU A 10 -8.94 5.69 5.90
C GLU A 10 -9.58 5.62 4.49
N THR A 11 -9.80 4.38 4.02
CA THR A 11 -10.66 4.07 2.86
C THR A 11 -11.89 3.29 3.31
N GLN A 12 -12.88 3.15 2.42
CA GLN A 12 -14.08 2.35 2.70
C GLN A 12 -13.71 0.91 3.09
N ALA A 13 -12.67 0.33 2.48
CA ALA A 13 -12.21 -1.01 2.85
C ALA A 13 -11.64 -1.09 4.28
N ASN A 14 -11.05 0.01 4.80
CA ASN A 14 -10.63 0.06 6.19
C ASN A 14 -11.83 0.11 7.13
N TYR A 15 -12.83 0.94 6.81
CA TYR A 15 -14.08 1.04 7.57
C TYR A 15 -14.84 -0.29 7.61
N ASP A 16 -14.93 -0.98 6.47
CA ASP A 16 -15.63 -2.27 6.34
C ASP A 16 -14.81 -3.46 6.90
N GLY A 17 -13.56 -3.25 7.30
CA GLY A 17 -12.69 -4.31 7.83
C GLY A 17 -12.30 -5.38 6.80
N VAL A 18 -12.28 -5.03 5.52
CA VAL A 18 -11.98 -5.97 4.41
C VAL A 18 -10.55 -5.80 3.88
N TYR A 19 -10.00 -6.85 3.27
CA TYR A 19 -8.68 -6.78 2.65
C TYR A 19 -8.70 -5.84 1.43
N CYS A 20 -8.05 -4.68 1.50
CA CYS A 20 -8.03 -3.74 0.38
C CYS A 20 -7.10 -4.19 -0.76
N GLY A 21 -5.85 -4.53 -0.42
CA GLY A 21 -4.84 -4.94 -1.40
C GLY A 21 -4.59 -3.93 -2.52
N SER A 22 -4.58 -4.44 -3.75
CA SER A 22 -4.36 -3.66 -4.97
C SER A 22 -5.61 -2.94 -5.48
N SER A 23 -6.78 -3.15 -4.87
CA SER A 23 -8.01 -2.43 -5.20
C SER A 23 -7.84 -0.92 -5.02
N ASP A 24 -8.14 -0.17 -6.08
CA ASP A 24 -7.90 1.27 -6.15
C ASP A 24 -9.07 2.08 -5.59
N ILE A 25 -9.15 2.14 -4.25
CA ILE A 25 -10.24 2.79 -3.51
C ILE A 25 -9.79 4.17 -3.03
N PRO A 26 -10.63 5.22 -3.16
CA PRO A 26 -10.33 6.56 -2.65
C PRO A 26 -10.39 6.64 -1.12
N LEU A 27 -9.94 7.76 -0.57
CA LEU A 27 -10.15 8.07 0.85
C LEU A 27 -11.64 8.29 1.18
N THR A 28 -12.05 7.93 2.39
CA THR A 28 -13.31 8.40 2.98
C THR A 28 -13.20 9.88 3.35
N GLN A 29 -14.30 10.51 3.76
CA GLN A 29 -14.23 11.86 4.33
C GLN A 29 -13.35 11.89 5.59
N GLN A 30 -13.49 10.86 6.45
CA GLN A 30 -12.64 10.69 7.62
C GLN A 30 -11.16 10.51 7.25
N GLY A 31 -10.86 9.75 6.19
CA GLY A 31 -9.50 9.60 5.69
C GLY A 31 -8.87 10.90 5.20
N ARG A 32 -9.66 11.77 4.55
CA ARG A 32 -9.19 13.12 4.17
C ARG A 32 -8.93 13.99 5.38
N TRP A 33 -9.81 13.95 6.37
CA TRP A 33 -9.62 14.67 7.64
C TRP A 33 -8.36 14.20 8.37
N GLN A 34 -8.13 12.89 8.45
CA GLN A 34 -6.89 12.32 9.01
C GLN A 34 -5.64 12.84 8.28
N ALA A 35 -5.66 12.86 6.94
CA ALA A 35 -4.56 13.40 6.15
C ALA A 35 -4.32 14.89 6.43
N GLN A 36 -5.38 15.70 6.57
CA GLN A 36 -5.29 17.12 6.94
C GLN A 36 -4.68 17.30 8.34
N HIS A 37 -5.04 16.45 9.29
CA HIS A 37 -4.44 16.49 10.64
C HIS A 37 -2.95 16.20 10.62
N VAL A 38 -2.52 15.19 9.85
CA VAL A 38 -1.09 14.91 9.66
C VAL A 38 -0.39 16.08 8.95
N ALA A 39 -1.03 16.67 7.94
CA ALA A 39 -0.50 17.85 7.25
C ALA A 39 -0.22 19.01 8.22
N TRP A 40 -1.17 19.26 9.13
CA TRP A 40 -1.05 20.28 10.18
C TRP A 40 0.10 19.98 11.15
N GLN A 41 0.20 18.74 11.65
CA GLN A 41 1.28 18.35 12.56
C GLN A 41 2.67 18.45 11.92
N LEU A 42 2.75 18.26 10.61
CA LEU A 42 4.00 18.32 9.85
C LEU A 42 4.22 19.68 9.20
N ALA A 43 3.41 20.71 9.48
CA ALA A 43 3.43 21.97 8.73
C ALA A 43 4.81 22.66 8.71
N GLU A 44 5.54 22.59 9.83
CA GLU A 44 6.87 23.22 9.98
C GLU A 44 8.04 22.31 9.54
N VAL A 45 7.75 21.09 9.09
CA VAL A 45 8.79 20.17 8.62
C VAL A 45 9.10 20.46 7.14
N PRO A 46 10.34 20.86 6.81
CA PRO A 46 10.75 21.03 5.42
C PRO A 46 10.97 19.65 4.80
N PHE A 47 10.20 19.33 3.76
CA PHE A 47 10.38 18.11 2.99
C PHE A 47 11.03 18.43 1.65
N ASP A 48 12.17 17.82 1.38
CA ASP A 48 12.82 17.91 0.07
C ASP A 48 12.09 17.04 -0.97
N ARG A 49 11.50 15.93 -0.51
CA ARG A 49 10.88 14.91 -1.35
C ARG A 49 9.66 14.29 -0.69
N ILE A 50 8.71 13.90 -1.53
CA ILE A 50 7.51 13.18 -1.14
C ILE A 50 7.35 11.99 -2.06
N ALA A 51 7.09 10.84 -1.46
CA ALA A 51 7.06 9.54 -2.11
C ALA A 51 5.72 8.88 -1.78
N ALA A 52 5.04 8.32 -2.79
CA ALA A 52 3.78 7.60 -2.59
C ALA A 52 3.71 6.34 -3.45
N SER A 53 2.93 5.35 -3.04
CA SER A 53 2.61 4.25 -3.95
C SER A 53 1.76 4.71 -5.13
N GLY A 54 1.62 3.87 -6.15
CA GLY A 54 0.78 4.16 -7.31
C GLY A 54 -0.73 4.10 -7.04
N LEU A 55 -1.17 3.86 -5.80
CA LEU A 55 -2.58 3.72 -5.44
C LEU A 55 -3.20 5.08 -5.11
N ARG A 56 -4.46 5.27 -5.48
CA ARG A 56 -5.17 6.55 -5.33
C ARG A 56 -5.19 7.05 -3.90
N ARG A 57 -5.39 6.16 -2.92
CA ARG A 57 -5.43 6.50 -1.48
C ARG A 57 -4.13 7.10 -0.95
N THR A 58 -2.97 6.59 -1.36
CA THR A 58 -1.66 7.15 -0.94
C THR A 58 -1.38 8.46 -1.65
N HIS A 59 -1.70 8.52 -2.94
CA HIS A 59 -1.53 9.74 -3.73
C HIS A 59 -2.43 10.89 -3.25
N GLU A 60 -3.69 10.61 -2.91
CA GLU A 60 -4.63 11.57 -2.33
C GLU A 60 -4.14 12.05 -0.96
N THR A 61 -3.68 11.13 -0.11
CA THR A 61 -3.07 11.47 1.19
C THR A 61 -1.87 12.40 1.00
N ALA A 62 -0.92 12.04 0.13
CA ALA A 62 0.28 12.83 -0.10
C ALA A 62 -0.03 14.25 -0.63
N ARG A 63 -1.00 14.39 -1.54
CA ARG A 63 -1.47 15.69 -2.03
C ARG A 63 -2.11 16.55 -0.96
N ILE A 64 -2.80 15.95 0.00
CA ILE A 64 -3.36 16.69 1.15
C ILE A 64 -2.24 17.15 2.08
N LEU A 65 -1.22 16.33 2.30
CA LEU A 65 -0.09 16.65 3.17
C LEU A 65 0.74 17.83 2.63
N ARG A 66 0.94 17.88 1.31
CA ARG A 66 1.73 18.90 0.62
C ARG A 66 1.09 19.23 -0.74
N PRO A 67 0.13 20.16 -0.77
CA PRO A 67 -0.57 20.53 -2.00
C PRO A 67 0.32 21.27 -3.01
N ASP A 68 1.43 21.84 -2.55
CA ASP A 68 2.45 22.57 -3.30
C ASP A 68 3.48 21.65 -3.97
N GLN A 69 3.54 20.37 -3.62
CA GLN A 69 4.51 19.41 -4.14
C GLN A 69 3.84 18.12 -4.60
N ALA A 70 4.00 17.79 -5.89
CA ALA A 70 3.52 16.51 -6.41
C ALA A 70 4.37 15.34 -5.87
N PRO A 71 3.76 14.24 -5.36
CA PRO A 71 4.52 13.09 -4.90
C PRO A 71 5.15 12.31 -6.07
N GLU A 72 6.37 11.81 -5.84
CA GLU A 72 7.01 10.82 -6.70
C GLU A 72 6.30 9.46 -6.50
N CYS A 73 5.39 9.10 -7.41
CA CYS A 73 4.62 7.86 -7.32
C CYS A 73 5.38 6.66 -7.90
N SER A 74 5.43 5.55 -7.16
CA SER A 74 6.07 4.31 -7.61
C SER A 74 5.21 3.07 -7.32
N PRO A 75 4.93 2.21 -8.34
CA PRO A 75 4.26 0.93 -8.13
C PRO A 75 5.02 -0.04 -7.22
N GLN A 76 6.32 0.17 -7.00
CA GLN A 76 7.14 -0.67 -6.13
C GLN A 76 6.74 -0.56 -4.66
N TRP A 77 5.99 0.47 -4.29
CA TRP A 77 5.48 0.67 -2.93
C TRP A 77 4.00 0.34 -2.81
N ASN A 78 3.41 -0.27 -3.84
CA ASN A 78 2.01 -0.70 -3.78
C ASN A 78 1.81 -1.73 -2.67
N GLU A 79 0.63 -1.67 -2.08
CA GLU A 79 0.17 -2.69 -1.13
C GLU A 79 0.19 -4.07 -1.78
N MET A 80 0.35 -5.09 -0.95
CA MET A 80 0.28 -6.48 -1.38
C MET A 80 -1.04 -6.76 -2.14
N ALA A 81 -0.95 -7.42 -3.29
CA ALA A 81 -2.12 -7.88 -4.02
C ALA A 81 -2.71 -9.12 -3.32
N PHE A 82 -3.89 -8.99 -2.71
CA PHE A 82 -4.56 -10.10 -2.01
C PHE A 82 -5.40 -10.98 -2.96
N GLY A 83 -5.47 -10.61 -4.24
CA GLY A 83 -6.14 -11.41 -5.27
C GLY A 83 -7.62 -11.61 -4.97
N GLU A 84 -8.10 -12.85 -5.02
CA GLU A 84 -9.50 -13.18 -4.77
C GLU A 84 -10.00 -12.82 -3.37
N TRP A 85 -9.10 -12.53 -2.42
CA TRP A 85 -9.43 -12.10 -1.07
C TRP A 85 -9.69 -10.59 -0.95
N GLU A 86 -9.38 -9.80 -1.99
CA GLU A 86 -9.66 -8.37 -1.96
C GLU A 86 -11.15 -8.11 -1.78
N LEU A 87 -11.45 -7.09 -0.97
CA LEU A 87 -12.78 -6.66 -0.56
C LEU A 87 -13.60 -7.73 0.18
N ARG A 88 -12.94 -8.76 0.72
CA ARG A 88 -13.58 -9.76 1.58
C ARG A 88 -13.20 -9.57 3.04
N HIS A 89 -14.16 -9.81 3.92
CA HIS A 89 -13.92 -9.81 5.35
C HIS A 89 -13.24 -11.10 5.77
N HIS A 90 -12.36 -11.05 6.78
CA HIS A 90 -11.63 -12.22 7.23
C HIS A 90 -12.54 -13.37 7.71
N HIS A 91 -13.73 -13.05 8.24
CA HIS A 91 -14.75 -14.06 8.58
C HIS A 91 -15.19 -14.88 7.36
N ASP A 92 -15.37 -14.24 6.20
CA ASP A 92 -15.77 -14.92 4.97
C ASP A 92 -14.64 -15.78 4.43
N LEU A 93 -13.39 -15.31 4.53
CA LEU A 93 -12.21 -16.08 4.13
C LEU A 93 -12.06 -17.33 4.99
N ARG A 94 -12.20 -17.19 6.32
CA ARG A 94 -12.16 -18.32 7.25
C ARG A 94 -13.26 -19.35 6.99
N ARG A 95 -14.43 -18.92 6.50
CA ARG A 95 -15.56 -19.81 6.20
C ARG A 95 -15.44 -20.47 4.82
N ASN A 96 -15.07 -19.70 3.80
CA ASN A 96 -15.17 -20.10 2.41
C ASN A 96 -13.85 -20.67 1.84
N ASP A 97 -12.71 -20.33 2.46
CA ASP A 97 -11.38 -20.85 2.10
C ASP A 97 -10.54 -21.16 3.36
N PRO A 98 -11.05 -22.00 4.29
CA PRO A 98 -10.43 -22.22 5.60
C PRO A 98 -9.00 -22.75 5.50
N ALA A 99 -8.70 -23.60 4.52
CA ALA A 99 -7.38 -24.19 4.37
C ALA A 99 -6.33 -23.15 3.97
N ARG A 100 -6.60 -22.31 2.96
CA ARG A 100 -5.64 -21.28 2.55
C ARG A 100 -5.58 -20.14 3.55
N TYR A 101 -6.73 -19.73 4.11
CA TYR A 101 -6.75 -18.69 5.13
C TYR A 101 -6.02 -19.13 6.40
N GLY A 102 -6.19 -20.39 6.82
CA GLY A 102 -5.43 -20.99 7.92
C GLY A 102 -3.92 -20.96 7.66
N ALA A 103 -3.48 -21.45 6.48
CA ALA A 103 -2.06 -21.40 6.10
C ALA A 103 -1.49 -19.97 6.09
N TRP A 104 -2.29 -18.98 5.66
CA TRP A 104 -1.92 -17.56 5.74
C TRP A 104 -1.80 -17.06 7.18
N CYS A 105 -2.72 -17.43 8.07
CA CYS A 105 -2.63 -17.08 9.48
C CYS A 105 -1.41 -17.73 10.18
N ASP A 106 -1.09 -18.97 9.81
CA ASP A 106 0.01 -19.73 10.41
C ASP A 106 1.38 -19.25 9.91
N ASP A 107 1.53 -19.04 8.60
CA ASP A 107 2.78 -18.62 7.98
C ASP A 107 2.57 -17.68 6.79
N TRP A 108 2.13 -16.46 7.08
CA TRP A 108 1.89 -15.40 6.10
C TRP A 108 3.12 -15.07 5.22
N ARG A 109 4.34 -15.40 5.66
CA ARG A 109 5.57 -15.12 4.89
C ARG A 109 5.76 -16.08 3.72
N HIS A 110 5.31 -17.32 3.87
CA HIS A 110 5.47 -18.38 2.86
C HIS A 110 4.14 -18.83 2.24
N ALA A 111 3.01 -18.41 2.82
CA ALA A 111 1.68 -18.69 2.29
C ALA A 111 1.50 -18.14 0.86
N VAL A 112 0.77 -18.89 0.04
CA VAL A 112 0.45 -18.50 -1.33
C VAL A 112 -0.93 -17.88 -1.35
N LEU A 113 -1.01 -16.59 -1.68
CA LEU A 113 -2.28 -15.90 -1.89
C LEU A 113 -3.01 -16.46 -3.12
N PRO A 114 -4.35 -16.46 -3.12
CA PRO A 114 -5.13 -16.84 -4.31
C PRO A 114 -4.80 -15.92 -5.50
N ARG A 115 -5.05 -16.40 -6.73
CA ARG A 115 -4.68 -15.71 -7.98
C ARG A 115 -5.04 -14.20 -7.95
N ARG A 116 -4.19 -13.26 -8.40
CA ARG A 116 -2.84 -13.32 -8.99
C ARG A 116 -1.84 -12.55 -8.11
N GLY A 117 -0.85 -13.28 -7.57
CA GLY A 117 0.41 -12.71 -7.09
C GLY A 117 1.09 -13.60 -6.05
N ARG A 118 2.04 -14.45 -6.47
CA ARG A 118 2.96 -15.12 -5.52
C ARG A 118 3.74 -14.00 -4.79
N LEU A 119 3.82 -14.05 -3.46
CA LEU A 119 4.45 -13.05 -2.58
C LEU A 119 5.94 -12.77 -2.84
N SER A 120 6.57 -13.47 -3.79
CA SER A 120 8.01 -13.49 -4.03
C SER A 120 8.64 -12.15 -4.45
N GLY A 121 7.88 -11.05 -4.49
CA GLY A 121 8.38 -9.71 -4.82
C GLY A 121 8.31 -8.67 -3.69
N PHE A 122 7.61 -8.92 -2.57
CA PHE A 122 7.36 -7.88 -1.56
C PHE A 122 8.57 -7.63 -0.64
N PHE A 123 9.43 -8.63 -0.43
CA PHE A 123 10.64 -8.53 0.40
C PHE A 123 11.96 -8.75 -0.37
N ALA A 124 11.94 -8.68 -1.70
CA ALA A 124 13.18 -8.88 -2.47
C ALA A 124 14.16 -7.72 -2.22
N PRO A 125 15.38 -7.96 -1.68
CA PRO A 125 16.39 -6.90 -1.58
C PRO A 125 16.83 -6.50 -2.99
N GLY A 126 16.88 -5.17 -3.21
CA GLY A 126 17.08 -4.49 -4.49
C GLY A 126 17.88 -5.25 -5.55
N HIS A 127 17.19 -5.67 -6.61
CA HIS A 127 17.85 -6.06 -7.86
C HIS A 127 18.44 -4.81 -8.52
N ARG A 128 19.74 -4.57 -8.27
CA ARG A 128 20.58 -3.77 -9.17
C ARG A 128 20.50 -4.37 -10.57
N ARG A 129 19.80 -3.70 -11.48
CA ARG A 129 19.92 -3.99 -12.91
C ARG A 129 21.29 -3.53 -13.38
N HIS A 130 22.22 -4.46 -13.50
CA HIS A 130 23.46 -4.24 -14.24
C HIS A 130 23.13 -3.89 -15.69
N ARG A 131 23.68 -2.76 -16.15
CA ARG A 131 23.64 -2.31 -17.55
C ARG A 131 24.25 -3.38 -18.47
N ALA A 132 23.60 -3.61 -19.61
CA ALA A 132 24.09 -4.45 -20.70
C ALA A 132 25.44 -3.93 -21.26
N PRO A 133 26.30 -4.81 -21.79
CA PRO A 133 27.53 -4.38 -22.44
C PRO A 133 27.22 -3.86 -23.84
N HIS A 134 27.68 -2.63 -24.13
CA HIS A 134 27.85 -2.16 -25.49
C HIS A 134 28.80 -3.11 -26.24
N ARG A 135 28.33 -3.71 -27.33
CA ARG A 135 29.22 -4.23 -28.36
C ARG A 135 29.41 -3.14 -29.41
N ARG A 136 30.69 -2.89 -29.72
CA ARG A 136 31.15 -2.16 -30.91
C ARG A 136 30.97 -3.03 -32.14
#